data_AF-A0A661EL82-F1
#
_entry.id   AF-A0A661EL82-F1
#
_cell.length_a   1.000
_cell.length_b   1.000
_cell.length_c   1.000
_cell.angle_alpha   90.00
_cell.angle_beta   90.00
_cell.angle_gamma   90.00
#
_symmetry.space_group_name_H-M   'P 1'
#
loop_
_entity.id
_entity.type
_entity.pdbx_description
1 polymer ?
#
loop_
_entity_poly.entity_id
_entity_poly.type
_entity_poly.pdbx_seq_one_letter_code
_entity_poly.pdbx_strand_id
1 'polypeptide(L)'
;GDELTIRDPIGRTRLKASCQVNGNEEQRAQLQIAGQPLITGKDLESLLHSATRLYLPIQQLPSWITGRSHSGTSSQITTDPKTDRTTQITQAGWTISYPEYQIQDSIELPRKILLHDDSTKIRLVITRWQLLTPND
;
A
#
# COMPACT_ATOMS: atom_id res chain seq x y z
N GLY A 1 2.53 4.22 -13.05
CA GLY A 1 3.68 3.74 -12.28
C GLY A 1 3.38 3.98 -10.84
N ASP A 2 3.23 2.91 -10.07
CA ASP A 2 2.81 2.99 -8.68
C ASP A 2 3.96 3.53 -7.81
N GLU A 3 3.67 4.58 -7.03
CA GLU A 3 4.61 5.24 -6.12
C GLU A 3 4.03 5.23 -4.70
N LEU A 4 4.75 4.63 -3.75
CA LEU A 4 4.44 4.61 -2.32
C LEU A 4 5.46 5.46 -1.57
N THR A 5 5.01 6.53 -0.91
CA THR A 5 5.86 7.41 -0.09
C THR A 5 5.41 7.37 1.38
N ILE A 6 6.30 6.92 2.28
CA ILE A 6 6.11 6.92 3.73
C ILE A 6 6.83 8.14 4.33
N ARG A 7 6.09 8.95 5.09
CA ARG A 7 6.59 10.18 5.72
C ARG A 7 6.54 10.08 7.25
N ASP A 8 7.55 10.64 7.93
CA ASP A 8 7.55 10.88 9.37
C ASP A 8 6.48 11.90 9.79
N PRO A 9 6.12 11.97 11.10
CA PRO A 9 5.25 13.01 11.65
C PRO A 9 5.73 14.45 11.44
N ILE A 10 7.01 14.66 11.10
CA ILE A 10 7.59 15.98 10.78
C ILE A 10 7.65 16.25 9.25
N GLY A 11 6.98 15.43 8.43
CA GLY A 11 6.86 15.62 6.99
C GLY A 11 8.05 15.13 6.15
N ARG A 12 9.10 14.56 6.78
CA ARG A 12 10.28 14.01 6.08
C ARG A 12 9.96 12.65 5.47
N THR A 13 10.41 12.41 4.24
CA THR A 13 10.27 11.09 3.59
C THR A 13 11.25 10.11 4.21
N ARG A 14 10.75 9.02 4.80
CA ARG A 14 11.57 7.91 5.33
C ARG A 14 11.73 6.78 4.36
N LEU A 15 10.73 6.55 3.52
CA LEU A 15 10.75 5.49 2.55
C LEU A 15 9.98 5.96 1.33
N LYS A 16 10.59 5.81 0.16
CA LYS A 16 9.96 6.02 -1.13
C LYS A 16 10.20 4.78 -1.95
N ALA A 17 9.12 4.07 -2.27
CA ALA A 17 9.13 2.93 -3.17
C ALA A 17 8.42 3.35 -4.45
N SER A 18 9.01 3.05 -5.61
CA SER A 18 8.43 3.38 -6.91
C SER A 18 8.75 2.26 -7.89
N CYS A 19 7.73 1.76 -8.58
CA CYS A 19 7.92 0.86 -9.70
C CYS A 19 7.76 1.64 -11.01
N GLN A 20 8.86 1.78 -11.74
CA GLN A 20 8.86 2.38 -13.06
C GLN A 20 8.91 1.27 -14.11
N VAL A 21 7.93 1.26 -15.01
CA VAL A 21 8.01 0.48 -16.23
C VAL A 21 8.77 1.36 -17.21
N ASN A 22 10.04 1.04 -17.45
CA ASN A 22 10.80 1.74 -18.46
C ASN A 22 10.35 1.20 -19.83
N GLY A 23 10.33 2.03 -20.87
CA GLY A 23 9.75 1.74 -22.20
C GLY A 23 10.32 0.54 -22.99
N ASN A 24 11.13 -0.31 -22.35
CA ASN A 24 11.48 -1.66 -22.79
C ASN A 24 11.10 -2.62 -21.65
N GLU A 25 9.84 -3.07 -21.60
CA GLU A 25 9.21 -4.20 -20.84
C GLU A 25 9.81 -4.74 -19.52
N GLU A 26 10.76 -4.06 -18.89
CA GLU A 26 11.42 -4.45 -17.65
C GLU A 26 10.92 -3.51 -16.56
N GLN A 27 9.96 -4.02 -15.77
CA GLN A 27 9.52 -3.36 -14.56
C GLN A 27 10.71 -3.28 -13.60
N ARG A 28 11.18 -2.06 -13.29
CA ARG A 28 12.23 -1.83 -12.28
C ARG A 28 11.62 -1.21 -11.05
N ALA A 29 11.74 -1.94 -9.95
CA ALA A 29 11.43 -1.45 -8.62
C ALA A 29 12.61 -0.67 -8.06
N GLN A 30 12.32 0.49 -7.48
CA GLN A 30 13.28 1.33 -6.79
C GLN A 30 12.78 1.59 -5.37
N LEU A 31 13.65 1.40 -4.38
CA LEU A 31 13.39 1.60 -2.97
C LEU A 31 14.44 2.55 -2.39
N GLN A 32 13.98 3.72 -1.97
CA GLN A 32 14.78 4.75 -1.34
C GLN A 32 14.39 4.83 0.14
N ILE A 33 15.29 4.47 1.04
CA ILE A 33 15.08 4.57 2.48
C ILE A 33 15.97 5.67 3.03
N ALA A 34 15.44 6.51 3.92
CA ALA A 34 16.18 7.60 4.53
C ALA A 34 17.34 7.06 5.38
N GLY A 35 18.57 7.38 4.97
CA GLY A 35 19.78 6.86 5.59
C GLY A 35 20.35 5.62 4.91
N GLN A 36 19.75 5.13 3.82
CA GLN A 36 20.29 4.03 3.01
C GLN A 36 20.46 4.46 1.54
N PRO A 37 21.41 3.84 0.81
CA PRO A 37 21.54 4.05 -0.63
C PRO A 37 20.27 3.61 -1.36
N LEU A 38 19.99 4.23 -2.50
CA LEU A 38 18.89 3.82 -3.38
C LEU A 38 19.09 2.35 -3.80
N ILE A 39 18.10 1.50 -3.53
CA ILE A 39 18.13 0.09 -3.85
C ILE A 39 17.25 -0.13 -5.07
N THR A 40 17.78 -0.75 -6.11
CA THR A 40 17.05 -1.05 -7.35
C THR A 40 17.06 -2.55 -7.62
N GLY A 41 15.98 -3.04 -8.23
CA GLY A 41 15.78 -4.46 -8.45
C GLY A 41 14.60 -4.74 -9.37
N LYS A 42 14.42 -6.02 -9.70
CA LYS A 42 13.31 -6.47 -10.55
C LYS A 42 11.99 -6.53 -9.77
N ASP A 43 12.06 -6.91 -8.49
CA ASP A 43 10.88 -7.13 -7.64
C ASP A 43 10.88 -6.24 -6.40
N LEU A 44 9.84 -5.41 -6.25
CA LEU A 44 9.72 -4.50 -5.11
C LEU A 44 9.62 -5.27 -3.78
N GLU A 45 8.93 -6.41 -3.77
CA GLU A 45 8.77 -7.26 -2.59
C GLU A 45 10.12 -7.79 -2.07
N SER A 46 10.93 -8.37 -2.96
CA SER A 46 12.27 -8.88 -2.63
C SER A 46 13.21 -7.77 -2.15
N LEU A 47 13.13 -6.58 -2.74
CA LEU A 47 13.89 -5.41 -2.31
C LEU A 47 13.47 -4.94 -0.92
N LEU A 48 12.16 -4.82 -0.68
CA LEU A 48 11.62 -4.38 0.60
C LEU A 48 12.02 -5.35 1.71
N HIS A 49 11.88 -6.65 1.46
CA HIS A 49 12.28 -7.69 2.38
C HIS A 49 13.80 -7.68 2.66
N SER A 50 14.63 -7.51 1.64
CA SER A 50 16.09 -7.45 1.84
C SER A 50 16.53 -6.21 2.61
N ALA A 51 15.88 -5.06 2.36
CA ALA A 51 16.27 -3.77 2.95
C ALA A 51 15.73 -3.55 4.36
N THR A 52 14.49 -3.98 4.60
CA THR A 52 13.75 -3.71 5.85
C THR A 52 13.46 -4.95 6.68
N ARG A 53 13.74 -6.16 6.15
CA ARG A 53 13.30 -7.46 6.70
C ARG A 53 11.77 -7.58 6.81
N LEU A 54 11.01 -6.66 6.20
CA LEU A 54 9.56 -6.67 6.17
C LEU A 54 9.07 -7.54 5.02
N TYR A 55 8.22 -8.52 5.32
CA TYR A 55 7.57 -9.35 4.31
C TYR A 55 6.20 -8.75 3.94
N LEU A 56 6.20 -7.68 3.14
CA LEU A 56 4.96 -7.03 2.72
C LEU A 56 4.56 -7.56 1.33
N PRO A 57 3.41 -8.25 1.18
CA PRO A 57 2.98 -8.75 -0.11
C PRO A 57 2.51 -7.60 -1.02
N ILE A 58 3.43 -7.08 -1.83
CA ILE A 58 3.18 -5.93 -2.71
C ILE A 58 2.09 -6.24 -3.75
N GLN A 59 1.93 -7.52 -4.12
CA GLN A 59 0.87 -7.96 -5.05
C GLN A 59 -0.55 -7.81 -4.46
N GLN A 60 -0.68 -7.93 -3.13
CA GLN A 60 -1.97 -7.87 -2.43
C GLN A 60 -2.28 -6.45 -1.93
N LEU A 61 -1.22 -5.67 -1.71
CA LEU A 61 -1.28 -4.28 -1.29
C LEU A 61 -2.27 -3.41 -2.10
N PRO A 62 -2.30 -3.40 -3.45
CA PRO A 62 -3.24 -2.56 -4.21
C PRO A 62 -4.70 -2.96 -3.95
N SER A 63 -4.99 -4.25 -3.80
CA SER A 63 -6.33 -4.72 -3.39
C SER A 63 -6.68 -4.20 -1.99
N TRP A 64 -5.77 -4.34 -1.03
CA TRP A 64 -6.00 -3.84 0.32
C TRP A 64 -6.12 -2.32 0.38
N ILE A 65 -5.36 -1.58 -0.41
CA ILE A 65 -5.45 -0.13 -0.51
C ILE A 65 -6.83 0.30 -0.99
N THR A 66 -7.45 -0.46 -1.90
CA THR A 66 -8.82 -0.20 -2.39
C THR A 66 -9.93 -0.76 -1.48
N GLY A 67 -9.57 -1.30 -0.31
CA GLY A 67 -10.55 -1.88 0.63
C GLY A 67 -11.07 -3.26 0.19
N ARG A 68 -10.34 -3.95 -0.69
CA ARG A 68 -10.71 -5.26 -1.25
C ARG A 68 -9.71 -6.33 -0.79
N SER A 69 -10.20 -7.56 -0.61
CA SER A 69 -9.30 -8.71 -0.45
C SER A 69 -8.67 -9.08 -1.79
N HIS A 70 -7.51 -9.74 -1.73
CA HIS A 70 -6.87 -10.25 -2.93
C HIS A 70 -7.49 -11.60 -3.31
N SER A 71 -7.87 -11.74 -4.58
CA SER A 71 -8.40 -12.99 -5.10
C SER A 71 -7.33 -14.08 -5.05
N GLY A 72 -7.62 -15.21 -4.40
CA GLY A 72 -6.70 -16.35 -4.28
C GLY A 72 -6.13 -16.58 -2.88
N THR A 73 -6.52 -15.81 -1.87
CA THR A 73 -6.18 -16.09 -0.47
C THR A 73 -7.40 -15.98 0.43
N SER A 74 -7.51 -16.90 1.40
CA SER A 74 -8.57 -16.84 2.41
C SER A 74 -8.49 -15.51 3.16
N SER A 75 -9.58 -14.77 3.12
CA SER A 75 -9.70 -13.44 3.70
C SER A 75 -11.01 -13.31 4.46
N GLN A 76 -10.96 -12.59 5.57
CA GLN A 76 -12.11 -12.21 6.37
C GLN A 76 -12.29 -10.70 6.26
N ILE A 77 -13.37 -10.26 5.62
CA ILE A 77 -13.73 -8.85 5.49
C ILE A 77 -14.81 -8.55 6.52
N THR A 78 -14.58 -7.51 7.31
CA THR A 78 -15.58 -6.93 8.21
C THR A 78 -16.00 -5.59 7.61
N THR A 79 -17.29 -5.41 7.42
CA THR A 79 -17.91 -4.16 6.96
C THR A 79 -18.72 -3.52 8.08
N ASP A 80 -18.85 -2.20 8.03
CA ASP A 80 -19.68 -1.44 8.94
C ASP A 80 -21.16 -1.63 8.58
N PRO A 81 -22.02 -2.05 9.52
CA PRO A 81 -23.42 -2.36 9.23
C PRO A 81 -24.28 -1.14 8.92
N LYS A 82 -23.80 0.09 9.16
CA LYS A 82 -24.54 1.33 8.86
C LYS A 82 -24.17 1.93 7.52
N THR A 83 -22.90 1.81 7.13
CA THR A 83 -22.33 2.47 5.95
C THR A 83 -21.92 1.50 4.85
N ASP A 84 -21.96 0.19 5.11
CA ASP A 84 -21.50 -0.89 4.23
C ASP A 84 -20.01 -0.78 3.85
N ARG A 85 -19.24 0.03 4.58
CA ARG A 85 -17.82 0.28 4.31
C ARG A 85 -16.96 -0.78 4.95
N THR A 86 -15.90 -1.21 4.28
CA THR A 86 -14.91 -2.10 4.89
C THR A 86 -14.29 -1.45 6.12
N THR A 87 -14.38 -2.08 7.29
CA THR A 87 -13.74 -1.59 8.51
C THR A 87 -12.44 -2.32 8.79
N GLN A 88 -12.41 -3.62 8.48
CA GLN A 88 -11.26 -4.47 8.69
C GLN A 88 -11.19 -5.60 7.65
N ILE A 89 -9.98 -5.94 7.21
CA ILE A 89 -9.70 -7.14 6.42
C ILE A 89 -8.61 -7.93 7.13
N THR A 90 -8.81 -9.22 7.32
CA THR A 90 -7.77 -10.14 7.80
C THR A 90 -7.45 -11.14 6.70
N GLN A 91 -6.22 -11.16 6.19
CA GLN A 91 -5.80 -12.01 5.08
C GLN A 91 -4.31 -12.35 5.18
N ALA A 92 -3.93 -13.59 4.90
CA ALA A 92 -2.52 -14.03 4.87
C ALA A 92 -1.73 -13.73 6.17
N GLY A 93 -2.40 -13.73 7.34
CA GLY A 93 -1.81 -13.34 8.63
C GLY A 93 -1.86 -11.84 8.94
N TRP A 94 -2.08 -11.01 7.92
CA TRP A 94 -2.18 -9.57 8.06
C TRP A 94 -3.57 -9.13 8.49
N THR A 95 -3.62 -8.18 9.42
CA THR A 95 -4.84 -7.45 9.80
C THR A 95 -4.73 -6.02 9.27
N ILE A 96 -5.68 -5.66 8.41
CA ILE A 96 -5.78 -4.36 7.75
C ILE A 96 -7.01 -3.65 8.30
N SER A 97 -6.81 -2.53 9.00
CA SER A 97 -7.89 -1.70 9.52
C SER A 97 -8.01 -0.40 8.73
N TYR A 98 -9.25 0.03 8.51
CA TYR A 98 -9.59 1.24 7.76
C TYR A 98 -10.27 2.26 8.69
N PRO A 99 -9.51 2.90 9.60
CA PRO A 99 -10.09 3.80 10.58
C PRO A 99 -10.65 5.09 9.99
N GLU A 100 -10.26 5.47 8.77
CA GLU A 100 -10.60 6.77 8.20
C GLU A 100 -10.80 6.69 6.69
N TYR A 101 -11.93 7.24 6.23
CA TYR A 101 -12.30 7.37 4.82
C TYR A 101 -12.35 8.86 4.45
N GLN A 102 -12.02 9.15 3.20
CA GLN A 102 -12.18 10.46 2.58
C GLN A 102 -13.01 10.33 1.31
N ILE A 103 -13.82 11.34 1.03
CA ILE A 103 -14.51 11.43 -0.26
C ILE A 103 -13.60 12.17 -1.22
N GLN A 104 -13.27 11.56 -2.35
CA GLN A 104 -12.54 12.18 -3.43
C GLN A 104 -13.22 11.89 -4.76
N ASP A 105 -13.50 12.94 -5.54
CA ASP A 105 -14.18 12.80 -6.84
C ASP A 105 -15.51 12.03 -6.73
N SER A 106 -16.27 12.27 -5.64
CA SER A 106 -17.52 11.56 -5.28
C SER A 106 -17.38 10.07 -4.96
N ILE A 107 -16.15 9.58 -4.77
CA ILE A 107 -15.85 8.20 -4.37
C ILE A 107 -15.29 8.19 -2.95
N GLU A 108 -15.79 7.29 -2.11
CA GLU A 108 -15.28 7.10 -0.76
C GLU A 108 -14.06 6.18 -0.79
N LEU A 109 -12.91 6.73 -0.44
CA LEU A 109 -11.64 6.04 -0.48
C LEU A 109 -10.99 6.07 0.90
N PRO A 110 -10.28 5.02 1.31
CA PRO A 110 -9.63 5.03 2.61
C PRO A 110 -8.52 6.09 2.63
N ARG A 111 -8.56 6.95 3.65
CA ARG A 111 -7.54 7.97 3.93
C ARG A 111 -6.41 7.39 4.77
N LYS A 112 -6.76 6.50 5.70
CA LYS A 112 -5.82 5.91 6.64
C LYS A 112 -6.01 4.41 6.64
N ILE A 113 -4.91 3.68 6.48
CA ILE A 113 -4.89 2.23 6.44
C ILE A 113 -3.81 1.77 7.42
N LEU A 114 -4.19 0.89 8.33
CA LEU A 114 -3.28 0.31 9.32
C LEU A 114 -3.16 -1.17 9.03
N LEU A 115 -2.00 -1.60 8.55
CA LEU A 115 -1.71 -3.02 8.34
C LEU A 115 -0.79 -3.48 9.46
N HIS A 116 -1.10 -4.61 10.08
CA HIS A 116 -0.21 -5.21 11.03
C HIS A 116 -0.28 -6.72 10.99
N ASP A 117 0.87 -7.32 11.20
CA ASP A 117 1.06 -8.74 11.45
C ASP A 117 1.54 -8.90 12.91
N ASP A 118 1.89 -10.12 13.34
CA ASP A 118 2.38 -10.42 14.68
C ASP A 118 3.66 -9.64 15.02
N SER A 119 4.55 -9.47 14.04
CA SER A 119 5.87 -8.84 14.22
C SER A 119 5.97 -7.40 13.68
N THR A 120 5.07 -7.01 12.77
CA THR A 120 5.23 -5.83 11.93
C THR A 120 4.00 -4.94 11.99
N LYS A 121 4.19 -3.62 12.09
CA LYS A 121 3.12 -2.62 12.02
C LYS A 121 3.43 -1.58 10.96
N ILE A 122 2.52 -1.41 10.02
CA ILE A 122 2.61 -0.50 8.89
C ILE A 122 1.42 0.46 8.95
N ARG A 123 1.71 1.75 8.89
CA ARG A 123 0.70 2.80 8.84
C ARG A 123 0.82 3.54 7.52
N LEU A 124 -0.21 3.39 6.68
CA LEU A 124 -0.37 4.15 5.46
C LEU A 124 -1.32 5.33 5.71
N VAL A 125 -0.87 6.51 5.33
CA VAL A 125 -1.69 7.73 5.31
C VAL A 125 -1.71 8.24 3.89
N ILE A 126 -2.83 8.03 3.21
CA ILE A 126 -3.05 8.45 1.84
C ILE A 126 -3.50 9.90 1.88
N THR A 127 -2.66 10.79 1.34
CA THR A 127 -2.96 12.23 1.35
C THR A 127 -3.81 12.63 0.15
N ARG A 128 -3.60 11.97 -0.99
CA ARG A 128 -4.31 12.25 -2.24
C ARG A 128 -4.39 10.99 -3.07
N TRP A 129 -5.58 10.70 -3.57
CA TRP A 129 -5.79 9.71 -4.61
C TRP A 129 -5.57 10.37 -5.97
N GLN A 130 -4.87 9.69 -6.87
CA GLN A 130 -4.87 10.06 -8.28
C GLN A 130 -5.61 8.96 -9.00
N LEU A 131 -6.90 9.22 -9.28
CA LEU A 131 -7.63 8.41 -10.24
C LEU A 131 -7.02 8.74 -11.59
N LEU A 132 -6.32 7.77 -12.19
CA LEU A 132 -5.98 7.83 -13.60
C LEU A 132 -7.30 7.72 -14.34
N THR A 133 -7.99 8.85 -14.55
CA THR A 133 -9.03 8.93 -15.57
C THR A 133 -8.38 8.50 -16.87
N PRO A 134 -8.82 7.41 -17.52
CA PRO A 134 -8.37 7.13 -18.87
C PRO A 134 -8.69 8.39 -19.68
N ASN A 135 -7.65 9.00 -20.23
CA ASN A 135 -7.82 10.15 -21.10
C ASN A 135 -8.60 9.65 -22.32
N ASP A 136 -9.85 10.11 -22.45
CA ASP A 136 -10.67 9.95 -23.65
C ASP A 136 -9.97 10.62 -24.85
#